data_AF-A0A1B8F9A6-F1
#
_entry.id   AF-A0A1B8F9A6-F1
#
_cell.length_a   1.000
_cell.length_b   1.000
_cell.length_c   1.000
_cell.angle_alpha   90.00
_cell.angle_beta   90.00
_cell.angle_gamma   90.00
#
_symmetry.space_group_name_H-M   'P 1'
#
loop_
_entity.id
_entity.type
_entity.pdbx_description
1 polymer ?
#
loop_
_entity_poly.entity_id
_entity_poly.type
_entity_poly.pdbx_seq_one_letter_code
_entity_poly.pdbx_strand_id
1 'polypeptide(L)'
;MLGDWSWRIPVVIQAFPAAIIFCTVWLLPESPRWQIANGQLEKARSFLVKYHGNGNEDSAIVNLQMEEIERETSYDKELANNRWWDYRPLFSTTDRCFRIYLLILVSVFNKFVGGAVISYYLPTILDNIGIKSPDNQLLINALNVVFSSVASVFGCFYVDKFGRRNLYLWGALLTGLCYIPMNIIAALADGHVATGTGYAFVAFIYLYGIFFSFCWMPLQTLYPAEILPNDIRAQGFALQELMNGLASFINTYATPIALERIGWKTYTIFLIFHFIYLGMMWWSIVETKGRSLEELEEIFADPHPVNKSLEKHKVVLATVQGAKVDIDP
;
A
#
# COMPACT_ATOMS: atom_id res chain seq x y z
N MET A 1 20.66 -21.57 -28.40
CA MET A 1 21.34 -22.20 -27.26
C MET A 1 21.41 -21.25 -26.07
N LEU A 2 20.30 -21.05 -25.36
CA LEU A 2 20.24 -20.41 -24.02
C LEU A 2 19.19 -21.10 -23.13
N GLY A 3 18.83 -22.37 -23.42
CA GLY A 3 17.66 -23.04 -22.84
C GLY A 3 17.62 -23.04 -21.30
N ASP A 4 18.78 -23.22 -20.67
CA ASP A 4 18.88 -23.25 -19.21
C ASP A 4 19.25 -21.91 -18.56
N TRP A 5 19.96 -21.04 -19.27
CA TRP A 5 20.42 -19.77 -18.71
C TRP A 5 19.37 -18.65 -18.84
N SER A 6 18.40 -18.76 -19.76
CA SER A 6 17.35 -17.75 -19.95
C SER A 6 16.53 -17.47 -18.69
N TRP A 7 16.27 -18.47 -17.84
CA TRP A 7 15.56 -18.27 -16.57
C TRP A 7 16.50 -18.07 -15.37
N ARG A 8 17.72 -18.63 -15.42
CA ARG A 8 18.71 -18.50 -14.34
C ARG A 8 19.31 -17.10 -14.26
N ILE A 9 19.57 -16.46 -15.40
CA ILE A 9 20.17 -15.12 -15.44
C ILE A 9 19.30 -14.09 -14.68
N PRO A 10 17.97 -13.97 -14.92
CA PRO A 10 17.12 -13.09 -14.14
C PRO A 10 17.17 -13.35 -12.62
N VAL A 11 17.20 -14.63 -12.21
CA VAL A 11 17.30 -15.01 -10.79
C VAL A 11 18.63 -14.58 -10.18
N VAL A 12 19.74 -14.77 -10.88
CA VAL A 12 21.08 -14.35 -10.41
C VAL A 12 21.16 -12.83 -10.33
N ILE A 13 20.58 -12.11 -11.29
CA ILE A 13 20.52 -10.64 -11.26
C ILE A 13 19.72 -10.13 -10.05
N GLN A 14 18.64 -10.81 -9.66
CA GLN A 14 17.88 -10.46 -8.44
C GLN A 14 18.70 -10.64 -7.15
N ALA A 15 19.72 -11.49 -7.14
CA ALA A 15 20.61 -11.66 -5.99
C ALA A 15 21.58 -10.48 -5.81
N PHE A 16 21.84 -9.69 -6.87
CA PHE A 16 22.78 -8.58 -6.82
C PHE A 16 22.35 -7.45 -5.87
N PRO A 17 21.10 -6.92 -5.91
CA PRO A 17 20.62 -5.96 -4.91
C PRO A 17 20.69 -6.50 -3.47
N ALA A 18 20.36 -7.79 -3.25
CA ALA A 18 20.43 -8.40 -1.93
C ALA A 18 21.88 -8.47 -1.41
N ALA A 19 22.84 -8.78 -2.29
CA ALA A 19 24.26 -8.77 -1.95
C ALA A 19 24.76 -7.37 -1.58
N ILE A 20 24.30 -6.33 -2.29
CA ILE A 20 24.60 -4.93 -1.92
C ILE A 20 24.11 -4.65 -0.50
N ILE A 21 22.83 -4.91 -0.22
CA ILE A 21 22.24 -4.67 1.11
C ILE A 21 23.02 -5.42 2.19
N PHE A 22 23.32 -6.71 1.97
CA PHE A 22 24.09 -7.54 2.92
C PHE A 22 25.49 -6.97 3.19
N CYS A 23 26.17 -6.45 2.18
CA CYS A 23 27.50 -5.83 2.36
C CYS A 23 27.40 -4.46 3.06
N THR A 24 26.36 -3.68 2.75
CA THR A 24 26.23 -2.30 3.26
C THR A 24 25.57 -2.19 4.63
N VAL A 25 24.85 -3.22 5.10
CA VAL A 25 24.11 -3.17 6.37
C VAL A 25 25.02 -2.87 7.56
N TRP A 26 26.27 -3.36 7.53
CA TRP A 26 27.28 -3.13 8.56
C TRP A 26 27.79 -1.68 8.62
N LEU A 27 27.53 -0.88 7.58
CA LEU A 27 27.89 0.54 7.52
C LEU A 27 26.76 1.45 8.02
N LEU A 28 25.54 0.92 8.15
CA LEU A 28 24.39 1.69 8.57
C LEU A 28 24.43 1.90 10.10
N PRO A 29 24.31 3.14 10.57
CA PRO A 29 24.20 3.40 12.01
C PRO A 29 22.90 2.83 12.57
N GLU A 30 22.96 2.29 13.79
CA GLU A 30 21.78 1.79 14.49
C GLU A 30 20.76 2.91 14.77
N SER A 31 19.47 2.57 14.75
CA SER A 31 18.39 3.52 15.00
C SER A 31 18.47 4.12 16.41
N PRO A 32 18.28 5.45 16.59
CA PRO A 32 18.23 6.11 17.90
C PRO A 32 17.22 5.46 18.87
N ARG A 33 16.08 5.00 18.33
CA ARG A 33 15.04 4.30 19.11
C ARG A 33 15.58 3.00 19.73
N TRP A 34 16.32 2.21 18.95
CA TRP A 34 16.94 0.98 19.43
C TRP A 34 18.04 1.27 20.46
N GLN A 35 18.85 2.32 20.23
CA GLN A 35 19.90 2.72 21.16
C GLN A 35 19.33 3.14 22.52
N ILE A 36 18.27 3.96 22.55
CA ILE A 36 17.57 4.36 23.78
C ILE A 36 16.92 3.16 24.47
N ALA A 37 16.28 2.26 23.71
CA ALA A 37 15.71 1.02 24.25
C ALA A 37 16.75 0.18 25.01
N ASN A 38 17.98 0.09 24.49
CA ASN A 38 19.12 -0.60 25.10
C ASN A 38 19.94 0.25 26.09
N GLY A 39 19.44 1.42 26.51
CA GLY A 39 20.09 2.28 27.51
C GLY A 39 21.31 3.06 27.00
N GLN A 40 21.53 3.14 25.69
CA GLN A 40 22.63 3.86 25.06
C GLN A 40 22.24 5.30 24.69
N LEU A 41 21.80 6.10 25.69
CA LEU A 41 21.26 7.46 25.50
C LEU A 41 22.26 8.41 24.80
N GLU A 42 23.53 8.39 25.21
CA GLU A 42 24.57 9.24 24.65
C GLU A 42 24.80 9.00 23.16
N LYS A 43 24.76 7.72 22.73
CA LYS A 43 24.89 7.39 21.31
C LYS A 43 23.69 7.89 20.51
N ALA A 44 22.48 7.77 21.07
CA ALA A 44 21.26 8.24 20.43
C ALA A 44 21.27 9.76 20.27
N ARG A 45 21.67 10.48 21.32
CA ARG A 45 21.88 11.94 21.27
C ARG A 45 22.92 12.30 20.20
N SER A 46 24.09 11.66 20.19
CA SER A 46 25.14 11.95 19.20
C SER A 46 24.67 11.72 17.75
N PHE A 47 23.84 10.70 17.51
CA PHE A 47 23.22 10.45 16.23
C PHE A 47 22.29 11.60 15.83
N LEU A 48 21.37 11.98 16.72
CA LEU A 48 20.41 13.05 16.45
C LEU A 48 21.09 14.40 16.25
N VAL A 49 22.12 14.71 17.03
CA VAL A 49 22.95 15.91 16.84
C VAL A 49 23.58 15.92 15.45
N LYS A 50 24.17 14.80 15.03
CA LYS A 50 24.84 14.69 13.73
C LYS A 50 23.88 14.83 12.55
N TYR A 51 22.74 14.13 12.58
CA TYR A 51 21.85 14.02 11.42
C TYR A 51 20.67 15.02 11.43
N HIS A 52 20.16 15.40 12.61
CA HIS A 52 18.99 16.29 12.74
C HIS A 52 19.36 17.66 13.34
N GLY A 53 20.40 17.73 14.18
CA GLY A 53 20.89 18.96 14.79
C GLY A 53 21.93 19.73 13.96
N ASN A 54 22.33 19.22 12.78
CA ASN A 54 23.43 19.77 11.98
C ASN A 54 24.74 19.99 12.79
N GLY A 55 24.99 19.13 13.78
CA GLY A 55 26.16 19.22 14.66
C GLY A 55 25.97 20.14 15.89
N ASN A 56 24.79 20.73 16.09
CA ASN A 56 24.49 21.53 17.27
C ASN A 56 23.92 20.66 18.41
N GLU A 57 24.67 20.53 19.50
CA GLU A 57 24.27 19.76 20.70
C GLU A 57 23.11 20.41 21.47
N ASP A 58 22.95 21.73 21.37
CA ASP A 58 21.91 22.51 22.06
C ASP A 58 20.68 22.77 21.16
N SER A 59 20.56 22.06 20.04
CA SER A 59 19.39 22.18 19.18
C SER A 59 18.12 21.79 19.92
N ALA A 60 17.15 22.71 19.99
CA ALA A 60 15.84 22.46 20.57
C ALA A 60 15.15 21.23 19.93
N ILE A 61 15.42 20.96 18.65
CA ILE A 61 14.87 19.82 17.92
C ILE A 61 15.43 18.48 18.43
N VAL A 62 16.71 18.45 18.80
CA VAL A 62 17.36 17.23 19.31
C VAL A 62 16.82 16.91 20.71
N ASN A 63 16.68 17.93 21.56
CA ASN A 63 16.10 17.76 22.89
C ASN A 63 14.66 17.27 22.82
N LEU A 64 13.83 17.89 21.95
CA LEU A 64 12.45 17.46 21.72
C LEU A 64 12.38 15.99 21.28
N GLN A 65 13.17 15.60 20.28
CA GLN A 65 13.16 14.24 19.75
C GLN A 65 13.69 13.21 20.75
N MET A 66 14.71 13.55 21.54
CA MET A 66 15.18 12.69 22.63
C MET A 66 14.05 12.43 23.64
N GLU A 67 13.34 13.48 24.06
CA GLU A 67 12.23 13.36 25.01
C GLU A 67 11.07 12.54 24.44
N GLU A 68 10.70 12.77 23.17
CA GLU A 68 9.67 11.99 22.48
C GLU A 68 10.03 10.50 22.41
N ILE A 69 11.25 10.17 21.98
CA ILE A 69 11.69 8.78 21.85
C ILE A 69 11.83 8.11 23.22
N GLU A 70 12.33 8.81 24.23
CA GLU A 70 12.39 8.28 25.60
C GLU A 70 11.00 7.99 26.15
N ARG A 71 10.04 8.91 25.96
CA ARG A 71 8.64 8.72 26.37
C ARG A 71 8.01 7.52 25.69
N GLU A 72 8.15 7.41 24.36
CA GLU A 72 7.66 6.25 23.60
C GLU A 72 8.32 4.95 24.07
N THR A 73 9.64 4.95 24.27
CA THR A 73 10.37 3.76 24.70
C THR A 73 10.01 3.33 26.13
N SER A 74 9.76 4.29 27.04
CA SER A 74 9.28 3.99 28.39
C SER A 74 7.88 3.41 28.36
N TYR A 75 7.00 3.96 27.52
CA TYR A 75 5.65 3.46 27.33
C TYR A 75 5.66 2.04 26.75
N ASP A 76 6.52 1.77 25.77
CA ASP A 76 6.73 0.44 25.21
C ASP A 76 7.30 -0.55 26.25
N LYS A 77 8.17 -0.09 27.16
CA LYS A 77 8.70 -0.90 28.27
C LYS A 77 7.62 -1.21 29.32
N GLU A 78 6.72 -0.28 29.61
CA GLU A 78 5.56 -0.50 30.48
C GLU A 78 4.57 -1.48 29.83
N LEU A 79 4.42 -1.37 28.51
CA LEU A 79 3.67 -2.30 27.69
C LEU A 79 4.40 -3.61 27.38
N ALA A 80 5.67 -3.79 27.78
CA ALA A 80 6.47 -4.98 27.47
C ALA A 80 5.94 -6.29 28.07
N ASN A 81 4.85 -6.22 28.85
CA ASN A 81 4.03 -7.39 29.15
C ASN A 81 3.25 -7.93 27.92
N ASN A 82 3.13 -7.15 26.84
CA ASN A 82 2.67 -7.60 25.53
C ASN A 82 3.80 -8.38 24.85
N ARG A 83 3.75 -9.69 25.08
CA ARG A 83 4.62 -10.66 24.39
C ARG A 83 4.45 -10.51 22.87
N TRP A 84 5.54 -10.66 22.10
CA TRP A 84 5.49 -10.52 20.63
C TRP A 84 4.53 -11.49 19.92
N TRP A 85 4.18 -12.60 20.58
CA TRP A 85 3.20 -13.58 20.11
C TRP A 85 1.75 -13.29 20.58
N ASP A 86 1.53 -12.23 21.36
CA ASP A 86 0.21 -11.88 21.86
C ASP A 86 -0.51 -10.94 20.89
N TYR A 87 -1.44 -11.51 20.12
CA TYR A 87 -2.30 -10.80 19.19
C TYR A 87 -3.65 -10.41 19.80
N ARG A 88 -3.94 -10.79 21.06
CA ARG A 88 -5.19 -10.42 21.75
C ARG A 88 -5.41 -8.90 21.84
N PRO A 89 -4.38 -8.06 22.04
CA PRO A 89 -4.55 -6.61 22.05
C PRO A 89 -5.09 -6.04 20.74
N LEU A 90 -4.99 -6.74 19.61
CA LEU A 90 -5.58 -6.30 18.34
C LEU A 90 -7.11 -6.33 18.34
N PHE A 91 -7.70 -7.18 19.19
CA PHE A 91 -9.13 -7.46 19.22
C PHE A 91 -9.76 -7.09 20.58
N SER A 92 -9.07 -6.32 21.41
CA SER A 92 -9.50 -6.04 22.78
C SER A 92 -10.68 -5.06 22.87
N THR A 93 -10.80 -4.15 21.90
CA THR A 93 -11.78 -3.07 21.91
C THR A 93 -12.41 -2.89 20.53
N THR A 94 -13.61 -2.29 20.48
CA THR A 94 -14.36 -2.09 19.24
C THR A 94 -13.61 -1.23 18.23
N ASP A 95 -12.90 -0.19 18.69
CA ASP A 95 -12.08 0.69 17.84
C ASP A 95 -10.92 -0.08 17.18
N ARG A 96 -10.24 -0.94 17.96
CA ARG A 96 -9.14 -1.78 17.45
C ARG A 96 -9.64 -2.83 16.47
N CYS A 97 -10.76 -3.49 16.79
CA CYS A 97 -11.42 -4.41 15.86
C CYS A 97 -11.78 -3.72 14.54
N PHE A 98 -12.27 -2.47 14.58
CA PHE A 98 -12.57 -1.70 13.38
C PHE A 98 -11.31 -1.35 12.58
N ARG A 99 -10.21 -0.92 13.24
CA ARG A 99 -8.91 -0.70 12.59
C ARG A 99 -8.38 -1.97 11.92
N ILE A 100 -8.48 -3.14 12.58
CA ILE A 100 -8.11 -4.43 12.00
C ILE A 100 -8.98 -4.78 10.80
N TYR A 101 -10.29 -4.56 10.88
CA TYR A 101 -11.17 -4.75 9.74
C TYR A 101 -10.74 -3.91 8.53
N LEU A 102 -10.36 -2.64 8.72
CA LEU A 102 -9.83 -1.80 7.65
C LEU A 102 -8.50 -2.33 7.09
N LEU A 103 -7.59 -2.79 7.95
CA LEU A 103 -6.33 -3.41 7.49
C LEU A 103 -6.58 -4.65 6.63
N ILE A 104 -7.47 -5.53 7.07
CA ILE A 104 -7.82 -6.74 6.33
C ILE A 104 -8.50 -6.36 5.01
N LEU A 105 -9.44 -5.41 5.03
CA LEU A 105 -10.15 -4.94 3.85
C LEU A 105 -9.17 -4.45 2.77
N VAL A 106 -8.24 -3.56 3.14
CA VAL A 106 -7.24 -2.99 2.22
C VAL A 106 -6.26 -4.06 1.73
N SER A 107 -5.83 -4.97 2.59
CA SER A 107 -4.84 -6.00 2.25
C SER A 107 -5.40 -7.08 1.33
N VAL A 108 -6.60 -7.56 1.64
CA VAL A 108 -7.29 -8.57 0.82
C VAL A 108 -7.69 -7.95 -0.52
N PHE A 109 -8.23 -6.73 -0.53
CA PHE A 109 -8.59 -6.04 -1.77
C PHE A 109 -7.43 -5.92 -2.74
N ASN A 110 -6.24 -5.54 -2.26
CA ASN A 110 -5.03 -5.44 -3.08
C ASN A 110 -4.78 -6.70 -3.94
N LYS A 111 -5.15 -7.89 -3.45
CA LYS A 111 -4.98 -9.16 -4.17
C LYS A 111 -6.17 -9.57 -5.01
N PHE A 112 -7.38 -9.11 -4.70
CA PHE A 112 -8.60 -9.47 -5.41
C PHE A 112 -9.10 -8.42 -6.41
N VAL A 113 -8.31 -7.37 -6.68
CA VAL A 113 -8.62 -6.33 -7.69
C VAL A 113 -8.36 -6.77 -9.13
N GLY A 114 -8.02 -8.05 -9.35
CA GLY A 114 -7.94 -8.65 -10.69
C GLY A 114 -6.59 -8.50 -11.40
N GLY A 115 -5.60 -7.82 -10.81
CA GLY A 115 -4.28 -7.60 -11.42
C GLY A 115 -3.58 -8.90 -11.89
N ALA A 116 -3.71 -9.98 -11.11
CA ALA A 116 -3.15 -11.28 -11.46
C ALA A 116 -3.87 -11.93 -12.65
N VAL A 117 -5.20 -11.79 -12.73
CA VAL A 117 -6.04 -12.39 -13.77
C VAL A 117 -5.75 -11.75 -15.13
N ILE A 118 -5.55 -10.43 -15.15
CA ILE A 118 -5.23 -9.64 -16.35
C ILE A 118 -4.07 -10.23 -17.14
N SER A 119 -3.06 -10.73 -16.43
CA SER A 119 -1.85 -11.29 -17.03
C SER A 119 -2.07 -12.63 -17.75
N TYR A 120 -3.17 -13.34 -17.48
CA TYR A 120 -3.44 -14.65 -18.07
C TYR A 120 -4.05 -14.60 -19.48
N TYR A 121 -4.98 -13.68 -19.78
CA TYR A 121 -5.54 -13.55 -21.14
C TYR A 121 -4.77 -12.59 -22.03
N LEU A 122 -3.87 -11.78 -21.47
CA LEU A 122 -3.06 -10.88 -22.28
C LEU A 122 -2.33 -11.64 -23.42
N PRO A 123 -1.62 -12.75 -23.19
CA PRO A 123 -0.99 -13.51 -24.27
C PRO A 123 -1.98 -14.03 -25.33
N THR A 124 -3.14 -14.56 -24.90
CA THR A 124 -4.18 -15.07 -25.80
C THR A 124 -4.76 -13.97 -26.70
N ILE A 125 -5.05 -12.81 -26.12
CA ILE A 125 -5.57 -11.66 -26.87
C ILE A 125 -4.52 -11.10 -27.82
N LEU A 126 -3.25 -11.07 -27.41
CA LEU A 126 -2.13 -10.66 -28.27
C LEU A 126 -1.95 -11.62 -29.46
N ASP A 127 -2.08 -12.95 -29.25
CA ASP A 127 -2.02 -13.93 -30.35
C ASP A 127 -3.19 -13.77 -31.34
N ASN A 128 -4.41 -13.56 -30.83
CA ASN A 128 -5.61 -13.34 -31.65
C ASN A 128 -5.49 -12.11 -32.56
N ILE A 129 -4.81 -11.05 -32.13
CA ILE A 129 -4.57 -9.85 -32.96
C ILE A 129 -3.30 -9.92 -33.82
N GLY A 130 -2.61 -11.07 -33.84
CA GLY A 130 -1.44 -11.32 -34.68
C GLY A 130 -0.09 -10.95 -34.04
N ILE A 131 -0.04 -10.57 -32.76
CA ILE A 131 1.20 -10.31 -32.01
C ILE A 131 1.69 -11.63 -31.39
N LYS A 132 2.30 -12.46 -32.24
CA LYS A 132 2.76 -13.81 -31.85
C LYS A 132 4.20 -13.86 -31.33
N SER A 133 4.99 -12.81 -31.59
CA SER A 133 6.40 -12.76 -31.19
C SER A 133 6.50 -12.63 -29.66
N PRO A 134 7.18 -13.57 -28.97
CA PRO A 134 7.40 -13.49 -27.52
C PRO A 134 8.09 -12.20 -27.08
N ASP A 135 9.02 -11.69 -27.89
CA ASP A 135 9.75 -10.44 -27.60
C ASP A 135 8.81 -9.24 -27.59
N ASN A 136 7.82 -9.21 -28.48
CA ASN A 136 6.83 -8.13 -28.54
C ASN A 136 5.84 -8.21 -27.36
N GLN A 137 5.42 -9.43 -26.98
CA GLN A 137 4.56 -9.61 -25.80
C GLN A 137 5.28 -9.20 -24.51
N LEU A 138 6.56 -9.56 -24.39
CA LEU A 138 7.43 -9.16 -23.29
C LEU A 138 7.58 -7.64 -23.24
N LEU A 139 7.81 -6.98 -24.38
CA LEU A 139 7.92 -5.53 -24.47
C LEU A 139 6.63 -4.83 -24.01
N ILE A 140 5.46 -5.32 -24.43
CA ILE A 140 4.15 -4.77 -23.99
C ILE A 140 4.00 -4.92 -22.48
N ASN A 141 4.37 -6.07 -21.91
CA ASN A 141 4.31 -6.26 -20.46
C ASN A 141 5.28 -5.33 -19.72
N ALA A 142 6.52 -5.21 -20.20
CA ALA A 142 7.55 -4.34 -19.63
C ALA A 142 7.13 -2.86 -19.67
N LEU A 143 6.55 -2.40 -20.78
CA LEU A 143 6.04 -1.03 -20.90
C LEU A 143 4.93 -0.75 -19.89
N ASN A 144 4.01 -1.68 -19.66
CA ASN A 144 2.97 -1.53 -18.62
C ASN A 144 3.61 -1.27 -17.24
N VAL A 145 4.63 -2.05 -16.86
CA VAL A 145 5.36 -1.86 -15.60
C VAL A 145 6.03 -0.49 -15.53
N VAL A 146 6.62 0.00 -16.63
CA VAL A 146 7.22 1.35 -16.68
C VAL A 146 6.17 2.44 -16.45
N PHE A 147 5.04 2.40 -17.16
CA PHE A 147 3.96 3.38 -17.00
C PHE A 147 3.37 3.34 -15.58
N SER A 148 3.12 2.14 -15.05
CA SER A 148 2.69 1.93 -13.67
C SER A 148 3.69 2.47 -12.65
N SER A 149 4.99 2.27 -12.86
CA SER A 149 6.04 2.75 -11.95
C SER A 149 6.09 4.28 -11.93
N VAL A 150 6.05 4.92 -13.10
CA VAL A 150 5.97 6.38 -13.21
C VAL A 150 4.72 6.91 -12.51
N ALA A 151 3.57 6.28 -12.72
CA ALA A 151 2.32 6.64 -12.06
C ALA A 151 2.40 6.49 -10.53
N SER A 152 3.05 5.44 -10.02
CA SER A 152 3.28 5.25 -8.58
C SER A 152 4.11 6.37 -7.98
N VAL A 153 5.18 6.81 -8.67
CA VAL A 153 6.02 7.92 -8.21
C VAL A 153 5.21 9.20 -8.11
N PHE A 154 4.40 9.52 -9.13
CA PHE A 154 3.48 10.66 -9.05
C PHE A 154 2.46 10.49 -7.93
N GLY A 155 1.90 9.29 -7.75
CA GLY A 155 0.97 8.98 -6.66
C GLY A 155 1.55 9.31 -5.28
N CYS A 156 2.81 8.98 -5.03
CA CYS A 156 3.51 9.32 -3.79
C CYS A 156 3.59 10.84 -3.55
N PHE A 157 3.84 11.65 -4.58
CA PHE A 157 3.91 13.11 -4.41
C PHE A 157 2.55 13.77 -4.16
N TYR A 158 1.46 13.18 -4.67
CA TYR A 158 0.12 13.76 -4.57
C TYR A 158 -0.76 13.13 -3.48
N VAL A 159 -0.27 12.13 -2.74
CA VAL A 159 -1.04 11.41 -1.72
C VAL A 159 -1.61 12.34 -0.65
N ASP A 160 -0.82 13.32 -0.23
CA ASP A 160 -1.23 14.32 0.76
C ASP A 160 -2.20 15.36 0.21
N LYS A 161 -2.22 15.57 -1.10
CA LYS A 161 -3.16 16.51 -1.72
C LYS A 161 -4.56 15.90 -1.83
N PHE A 162 -4.69 14.67 -2.31
CA PHE A 162 -6.00 14.05 -2.56
C PHE A 162 -6.68 13.45 -1.33
N GLY A 163 -5.90 13.01 -0.33
CA GLY A 163 -6.42 12.31 0.84
C GLY A 163 -6.57 10.80 0.60
N ARG A 164 -6.54 10.02 1.68
CA ARG A 164 -6.42 8.56 1.63
C ARG A 164 -7.75 7.92 1.21
N ARG A 165 -8.86 8.41 1.76
CA ARG A 165 -10.22 7.91 1.42
C ARG A 165 -10.52 8.13 -0.05
N ASN A 166 -10.27 9.34 -0.56
CA ASN A 166 -10.56 9.67 -1.95
C ASN A 166 -9.72 8.83 -2.91
N LEU A 167 -8.42 8.64 -2.62
CA LEU A 167 -7.56 7.82 -3.46
C LEU A 167 -7.99 6.35 -3.49
N TYR A 168 -8.41 5.77 -2.36
CA TYR A 168 -8.95 4.41 -2.36
C TYR A 168 -10.25 4.29 -3.18
N LEU A 169 -11.16 5.25 -3.05
CA LEU A 169 -12.44 5.21 -3.76
C LEU A 169 -12.31 5.49 -5.26
N TRP A 170 -11.53 6.52 -5.64
CA TRP A 170 -11.23 6.81 -7.04
C TRP A 170 -10.39 5.70 -7.66
N GLY A 171 -9.41 5.18 -6.93
CA GLY A 171 -8.61 4.04 -7.36
C GLY A 171 -9.48 2.84 -7.69
N ALA A 172 -10.36 2.45 -6.77
CA ALA A 172 -11.31 1.36 -6.99
C ALA A 172 -12.31 1.67 -8.12
N LEU A 173 -12.89 2.86 -8.17
CA LEU A 173 -13.84 3.21 -9.23
C LEU A 173 -13.19 3.19 -10.62
N LEU A 174 -12.05 3.87 -10.80
CA LEU A 174 -11.38 4.01 -12.09
C LEU A 174 -10.84 2.67 -12.60
N THR A 175 -10.24 1.87 -11.72
CA THR A 175 -9.77 0.53 -12.09
C THR A 175 -10.93 -0.39 -12.42
N GLY A 176 -12.06 -0.31 -11.70
CA GLY A 176 -13.27 -1.07 -12.00
C GLY A 176 -13.88 -0.70 -13.35
N LEU A 177 -13.92 0.60 -13.67
CA LEU A 177 -14.38 1.10 -14.97
C LEU A 177 -13.49 0.64 -16.13
N CYS A 178 -12.17 0.55 -15.93
CA CYS A 178 -11.26 -0.04 -16.92
C CYS A 178 -11.44 -1.55 -17.06
N TYR A 179 -11.82 -2.23 -15.98
CA TYR A 179 -12.00 -3.67 -15.96
C TYR A 179 -13.28 -4.14 -16.69
N ILE A 180 -14.33 -3.31 -16.76
CA ILE A 180 -15.57 -3.61 -17.50
C ILE A 180 -15.30 -3.94 -18.98
N PRO A 181 -14.71 -3.04 -19.81
CA PRO A 181 -14.44 -3.34 -21.21
C PRO A 181 -13.47 -4.51 -21.36
N MET A 182 -12.52 -4.69 -20.43
CA MET A 182 -11.63 -5.85 -20.44
C MET A 182 -12.39 -7.17 -20.26
N ASN A 183 -13.34 -7.22 -19.32
CA ASN A 183 -14.21 -8.39 -19.11
C ASN A 183 -15.08 -8.68 -20.35
N ILE A 184 -15.64 -7.65 -20.99
CA ILE A 184 -16.44 -7.81 -22.22
C ILE A 184 -15.57 -8.35 -23.36
N ILE A 185 -14.36 -7.82 -23.54
CA ILE A 185 -13.44 -8.28 -24.59
C ILE A 185 -12.97 -9.71 -24.31
N ALA A 186 -12.70 -10.06 -23.05
CA ALA A 186 -12.37 -11.42 -22.66
C ALA A 186 -13.52 -12.41 -22.96
N ALA A 187 -14.78 -11.98 -22.80
CA ALA A 187 -15.94 -12.79 -23.16
C ALA A 187 -16.05 -13.07 -24.68
N LEU A 188 -15.46 -12.21 -25.51
CA LEU A 188 -15.40 -12.35 -26.96
C LEU A 188 -14.13 -13.09 -27.43
N ALA A 189 -13.21 -13.42 -26.52
CA ALA A 189 -11.88 -13.94 -26.85
C ALA A 189 -11.89 -15.38 -27.40
N ASP A 190 -12.92 -16.16 -27.09
CA ASP A 190 -13.14 -17.50 -27.65
C ASP A 190 -13.62 -17.46 -29.12
N GLY A 191 -13.91 -16.26 -29.65
CA GLY A 191 -14.23 -15.99 -31.05
C GLY A 191 -13.15 -15.20 -31.76
N HIS A 192 -13.45 -14.73 -32.98
CA HIS A 192 -12.53 -13.87 -33.72
C HIS A 192 -12.55 -12.44 -33.14
N VAL A 193 -11.55 -12.10 -32.34
CA VAL A 193 -11.38 -10.74 -31.82
C VAL A 193 -10.78 -9.87 -32.92
N ALA A 194 -11.53 -8.85 -33.35
CA ALA A 194 -11.01 -7.87 -34.30
C ALA A 194 -9.74 -7.19 -33.74
N THR A 195 -8.76 -6.91 -34.60
CA THR A 195 -7.47 -6.33 -34.21
C THR A 195 -7.61 -5.05 -33.37
N GLY A 196 -8.56 -4.18 -33.73
CA GLY A 196 -8.85 -2.96 -32.97
C GLY A 196 -9.32 -3.22 -31.53
N THR A 197 -10.10 -4.29 -31.32
CA THR A 197 -10.61 -4.69 -29.99
C THR A 197 -9.49 -5.19 -29.09
N GLY A 198 -8.51 -5.93 -29.62
CA GLY A 198 -7.36 -6.35 -28.83
C GLY A 198 -6.41 -5.21 -28.47
N TYR A 199 -6.21 -4.22 -29.36
CA TYR A 199 -5.48 -3.00 -28.99
C TYR A 199 -6.20 -2.20 -27.88
N ALA A 200 -7.54 -2.13 -27.94
CA ALA A 200 -8.31 -1.52 -26.86
C ALA A 200 -8.11 -2.26 -25.53
N PHE A 201 -8.09 -3.60 -25.54
CA PHE A 201 -7.80 -4.40 -24.34
C PHE A 201 -6.44 -4.05 -23.72
N VAL A 202 -5.38 -3.97 -24.55
CA VAL A 202 -4.04 -3.58 -24.10
C VAL A 202 -4.04 -2.15 -23.53
N ALA A 203 -4.73 -1.21 -24.17
CA ALA A 203 -4.85 0.16 -23.66
C ALA A 203 -5.55 0.21 -22.28
N PHE A 204 -6.63 -0.56 -22.08
CA PHE A 204 -7.30 -0.63 -20.79
C PHE A 204 -6.45 -1.31 -19.71
N ILE A 205 -5.57 -2.27 -20.06
CA ILE A 205 -4.58 -2.82 -19.13
C ILE A 205 -3.64 -1.74 -18.62
N TYR A 206 -3.14 -0.88 -19.52
CA TYR A 206 -2.22 0.18 -19.15
C TYR A 206 -2.93 1.23 -18.28
N LEU A 207 -4.15 1.62 -18.66
CA LEU A 207 -4.95 2.55 -17.85
C LEU A 207 -5.25 1.97 -16.46
N TYR A 208 -5.63 0.70 -16.39
CA TYR A 208 -5.81 -0.01 -15.12
C TYR A 208 -4.52 0.03 -14.29
N GLY A 209 -3.37 -0.32 -14.89
CA GLY A 209 -2.08 -0.32 -14.23
C GLY A 209 -1.66 1.05 -13.72
N ILE A 210 -1.93 2.11 -14.48
CA ILE A 210 -1.65 3.50 -14.12
C ILE A 210 -2.52 3.94 -12.94
N PHE A 211 -3.85 3.76 -13.03
CA PHE A 211 -4.77 4.17 -11.95
C PHE A 211 -4.54 3.38 -10.68
N PHE A 212 -4.32 2.07 -10.79
CA PHE A 212 -4.01 1.22 -9.65
C PHE A 212 -2.71 1.68 -8.97
N SER A 213 -1.65 1.93 -9.76
CA SER A 213 -0.36 2.32 -9.18
C SER A 213 -0.38 3.73 -8.58
N PHE A 214 -1.05 4.68 -9.23
CA PHE A 214 -1.17 6.04 -8.73
C PHE A 214 -1.96 6.11 -7.41
N CYS A 215 -3.08 5.38 -7.31
CA CYS A 215 -3.97 5.46 -6.16
C CYS A 215 -3.57 4.50 -5.02
N TRP A 216 -3.20 3.26 -5.35
CA TRP A 216 -3.14 2.17 -4.36
C TRP A 216 -1.74 1.98 -3.77
N MET A 217 -0.70 2.02 -4.60
CA MET A 217 0.69 1.78 -4.16
C MET A 217 1.14 2.69 -3.01
N PRO A 218 0.94 4.02 -3.03
CA PRO A 218 1.37 4.87 -1.91
C PRO A 218 0.62 4.56 -0.61
N LEU A 219 -0.60 4.02 -0.69
CA LEU A 219 -1.46 3.79 0.47
C LEU A 219 -1.23 2.44 1.15
N GLN A 220 -0.64 1.47 0.45
CA GLN A 220 -0.45 0.10 0.94
C GLN A 220 0.32 0.05 2.28
N THR A 221 1.28 0.95 2.48
CA THR A 221 2.05 1.07 3.72
C THR A 221 1.65 2.28 4.55
N LEU A 222 1.28 3.39 3.89
CA LEU A 222 0.97 4.65 4.55
C LEU A 222 -0.30 4.56 5.39
N TYR A 223 -1.39 4.04 4.83
CA TYR A 223 -2.67 3.99 5.54
C TYR A 223 -2.63 3.07 6.78
N PRO A 224 -2.09 1.84 6.69
CA PRO A 224 -1.85 1.00 7.86
C PRO A 224 -1.03 1.67 8.96
N ALA A 225 0.02 2.41 8.59
CA ALA A 225 0.86 3.12 9.55
C ALA A 225 0.08 4.21 10.31
N GLU A 226 -0.83 4.91 9.63
CA GLU A 226 -1.66 5.98 10.20
C GLU A 226 -2.79 5.43 11.09
N ILE A 227 -3.42 4.31 10.71
CA ILE A 227 -4.55 3.75 11.48
C ILE A 227 -4.13 2.82 12.61
N LEU A 228 -2.86 2.45 12.73
CA LEU A 228 -2.39 1.59 13.81
C LEU A 228 -1.77 2.41 14.95
N PRO A 229 -2.32 2.33 16.17
CA PRO A 229 -1.68 2.83 17.38
C PRO A 229 -0.29 2.20 17.59
N ASN A 230 0.63 2.94 18.21
CA ASN A 230 2.03 2.53 18.37
C ASN A 230 2.17 1.17 19.06
N ASP A 231 1.37 0.90 20.11
CA ASP A 231 1.45 -0.29 20.95
C ASP A 231 1.10 -1.61 20.24
N ILE A 232 0.28 -1.53 19.18
CA ILE A 232 -0.16 -2.69 18.41
C ILE A 232 0.36 -2.68 16.96
N ARG A 233 1.12 -1.66 16.57
CA ARG A 233 1.51 -1.43 15.17
C ARG A 233 2.28 -2.60 14.59
N ALA A 234 3.26 -3.13 15.31
CA ALA A 234 4.09 -4.24 14.83
C ALA A 234 3.26 -5.51 14.56
N GLN A 235 2.38 -5.88 15.49
CA GLN A 235 1.48 -7.03 15.35
C GLN A 235 0.44 -6.79 14.25
N GLY A 236 -0.04 -5.55 14.10
CA GLY A 236 -0.95 -5.14 13.03
C GLY A 236 -0.33 -5.32 11.64
N PHE A 237 0.92 -4.87 11.44
CA PHE A 237 1.66 -5.10 10.20
C PHE A 237 1.93 -6.59 9.95
N ALA A 238 2.26 -7.37 10.99
CA ALA A 238 2.42 -8.81 10.84
C ALA A 238 1.12 -9.51 10.39
N LEU A 239 -0.02 -9.12 10.96
CA LEU A 239 -1.34 -9.62 10.54
C LEU A 239 -1.67 -9.18 9.10
N GLN A 240 -1.34 -7.94 8.75
CA GLN A 240 -1.50 -7.41 7.39
C GLN A 240 -0.77 -8.29 6.37
N GLU A 241 0.50 -8.59 6.62
CA GLU A 241 1.30 -9.43 5.72
C GLU A 241 0.83 -10.88 5.68
N LEU A 242 0.35 -11.43 6.80
CA LEU A 242 -0.29 -12.74 6.81
C LEU A 242 -1.51 -12.77 5.89
N MET A 243 -2.41 -11.78 6.02
CA MET A 243 -3.63 -11.70 5.19
C MET A 243 -3.30 -11.44 3.71
N ASN A 244 -2.31 -10.60 3.45
CA ASN A 244 -1.76 -10.35 2.12
C ASN A 244 -1.22 -11.65 1.48
N GLY A 245 -0.46 -12.44 2.25
CA GLY A 245 0.07 -13.74 1.85
C GLY A 245 -1.03 -14.77 1.58
N LEU A 246 -2.03 -14.88 2.46
CA LEU A 246 -3.17 -15.79 2.28
C LEU A 246 -4.01 -15.43 1.05
N ALA A 247 -4.32 -14.14 0.87
CA ALA A 247 -5.04 -13.67 -0.30
C ALA A 247 -4.25 -13.89 -1.60
N SER A 248 -2.93 -13.67 -1.56
CA SER A 248 -2.03 -13.94 -2.69
C SER A 248 -1.94 -15.43 -3.01
N PHE A 249 -1.92 -16.30 -2.00
CA PHE A 249 -1.94 -17.75 -2.18
C PHE A 249 -3.23 -18.19 -2.89
N ILE A 250 -4.38 -17.73 -2.41
CA ILE A 250 -5.67 -18.03 -3.05
C ILE A 250 -5.67 -17.55 -4.50
N ASN A 251 -5.25 -16.31 -4.76
CA ASN A 251 -5.25 -15.79 -6.12
C ASN A 251 -4.29 -16.58 -7.03
N THR A 252 -3.09 -16.92 -6.55
CA THR A 252 -2.09 -17.64 -7.36
C THR A 252 -2.54 -19.05 -7.75
N TYR A 253 -3.20 -19.78 -6.85
CA TYR A 253 -3.62 -21.17 -7.10
C TYR A 253 -5.05 -21.30 -7.65
N ALA A 254 -6.00 -20.51 -7.15
CA ALA A 254 -7.40 -20.62 -7.54
C ALA A 254 -7.69 -19.97 -8.91
N THR A 255 -6.99 -18.88 -9.26
CA THR A 255 -7.22 -18.16 -10.52
C THR A 255 -6.98 -19.05 -11.75
N PRO A 256 -5.84 -19.77 -11.89
CA PRO A 256 -5.64 -20.70 -13.02
C PRO A 256 -6.71 -21.78 -13.11
N ILE A 257 -7.09 -22.38 -11.97
CA ILE A 257 -8.11 -23.44 -11.93
C ILE A 257 -9.49 -22.90 -12.35
N ALA A 258 -9.84 -21.68 -11.90
CA ALA A 258 -11.07 -21.01 -12.30
C ALA A 258 -11.04 -20.71 -13.81
N LEU A 259 -9.93 -20.17 -14.32
CA LEU A 259 -9.75 -19.89 -15.74
C LEU A 259 -9.90 -21.14 -16.61
N GLU A 260 -9.33 -22.29 -16.19
CA GLU A 260 -9.47 -23.56 -16.91
C GLU A 260 -10.92 -24.05 -16.95
N ARG A 261 -11.67 -23.91 -15.84
CA ARG A 261 -13.03 -24.47 -15.73
C ARG A 261 -14.14 -23.57 -16.24
N ILE A 262 -14.02 -22.26 -16.04
CA ILE A 262 -15.08 -21.28 -16.33
C ILE A 262 -14.63 -20.16 -17.27
N GLY A 263 -13.36 -20.15 -17.71
CA GLY A 263 -12.84 -19.23 -18.71
C GLY A 263 -12.99 -17.76 -18.30
N TRP A 264 -13.50 -16.96 -19.25
CA TRP A 264 -13.67 -15.52 -19.11
C TRP A 264 -14.60 -15.13 -17.96
N LYS A 265 -15.51 -16.02 -17.53
CA LYS A 265 -16.41 -15.78 -16.39
C LYS A 265 -15.64 -15.52 -15.10
N THR A 266 -14.40 -15.97 -15.00
CA THR A 266 -13.48 -15.61 -13.91
C THR A 266 -13.33 -14.09 -13.80
N TYR A 267 -13.18 -13.36 -14.91
CA TYR A 267 -13.10 -11.90 -14.90
C TYR A 267 -14.36 -11.28 -14.31
N THR A 268 -15.53 -11.84 -14.60
CA THR A 268 -16.79 -11.33 -14.07
C THR A 268 -16.87 -11.51 -12.55
N ILE A 269 -16.34 -12.60 -11.99
CA ILE A 269 -16.25 -12.79 -10.53
C ILE A 269 -15.37 -11.70 -9.90
N PHE A 270 -14.19 -11.46 -10.45
CA PHE A 270 -13.29 -10.40 -9.96
C PHE A 270 -13.92 -9.01 -10.12
N LEU A 271 -14.63 -8.74 -11.22
CA LEU A 271 -15.35 -7.49 -11.43
C LEU A 271 -16.46 -7.27 -10.38
N ILE A 272 -17.20 -8.33 -10.02
CA ILE A 272 -18.22 -8.26 -8.96
C ILE A 272 -17.56 -7.95 -7.62
N PHE A 273 -16.50 -8.67 -7.27
CA PHE A 273 -15.75 -8.40 -6.04
C PHE A 273 -15.25 -6.96 -6.01
N HIS A 274 -14.73 -6.46 -7.13
CA HIS A 274 -14.26 -5.08 -7.26
C HIS A 274 -15.30 -4.04 -6.83
N PHE A 275 -16.55 -4.17 -7.29
CA PHE A 275 -17.63 -3.24 -6.92
C PHE A 275 -18.20 -3.48 -5.52
N ILE A 276 -18.24 -4.73 -5.04
CA ILE A 276 -18.58 -5.01 -3.64
C ILE A 276 -17.60 -4.31 -2.71
N TYR A 277 -16.30 -4.43 -3.00
CA TYR A 277 -15.25 -3.78 -2.22
C TYR A 277 -15.27 -2.26 -2.33
N LEU A 278 -15.59 -1.69 -3.50
CA LEU A 278 -15.83 -0.25 -3.63
C LEU A 278 -16.93 0.20 -2.65
N GLY A 279 -18.02 -0.57 -2.55
CA GLY A 279 -19.08 -0.32 -1.57
C GLY A 279 -18.56 -0.42 -0.13
N MET A 280 -17.88 -1.52 0.23
CA MET A 280 -17.31 -1.70 1.57
C MET A 280 -16.37 -0.55 1.96
N MET A 281 -15.48 -0.14 1.05
CA MET A 281 -14.58 0.99 1.27
C MET A 281 -15.35 2.30 1.40
N TRP A 282 -16.40 2.51 0.60
CA TRP A 282 -17.22 3.72 0.70
C TRP A 282 -17.81 3.93 2.09
N TRP A 283 -18.30 2.85 2.71
CA TRP A 283 -18.91 2.88 4.05
C TRP A 283 -17.91 2.82 5.20
N SER A 284 -16.71 2.28 4.99
CA SER A 284 -15.80 1.96 6.10
C SER A 284 -14.52 2.80 6.14
N ILE A 285 -14.02 3.26 4.99
CA ILE A 285 -12.70 3.90 4.96
C ILE A 285 -12.75 5.27 5.67
N VAL A 286 -11.83 5.46 6.62
CA VAL A 286 -11.66 6.68 7.41
C VAL A 286 -10.64 7.59 6.71
N GLU A 287 -10.90 8.89 6.63
CA GLU A 287 -9.93 9.85 6.10
C GLU A 287 -8.89 10.22 7.19
N THR A 288 -7.61 10.02 6.88
CA THR A 288 -6.49 10.22 7.81
C THR A 288 -5.65 11.45 7.46
N LYS A 289 -5.90 12.08 6.31
CA LYS A 289 -5.12 13.23 5.84
C LYS A 289 -5.12 14.38 6.85
N GLY A 290 -3.91 14.82 7.21
CA GLY A 290 -3.69 16.02 8.02
C GLY A 290 -4.15 15.90 9.46
N ARG A 291 -4.28 14.67 9.99
CA ARG A 291 -4.66 14.38 11.36
C ARG A 291 -3.44 13.97 12.19
N SER A 292 -3.41 14.39 13.45
CA SER A 292 -2.44 13.83 14.41
C SER A 292 -2.85 12.41 14.82
N LEU A 293 -1.92 11.64 15.40
CA LEU A 293 -2.23 10.30 15.91
C LEU A 293 -3.29 10.35 17.03
N GLU A 294 -3.25 11.38 17.88
CA GLU A 294 -4.22 11.61 18.96
C GLU A 294 -5.62 11.91 18.42
N GLU A 295 -5.71 12.74 17.37
CA GLU A 295 -6.99 13.01 16.70
C GLU A 295 -7.56 11.76 16.04
N LEU A 296 -6.70 10.89 15.48
CA LEU A 296 -7.13 9.61 14.96
C LEU A 296 -7.66 8.70 16.07
N GLU A 297 -7.04 8.68 17.25
CA GLU A 297 -7.59 7.96 18.41
C GLU A 297 -9.01 8.42 18.75
N GLU A 298 -9.26 9.73 18.78
CA GLU A 298 -10.62 10.27 18.99
C GLU A 298 -11.59 9.85 17.88
N ILE A 299 -11.18 9.97 16.62
CA ILE A 299 -12.00 9.60 15.45
C ILE A 299 -12.42 8.13 15.50
N PHE A 300 -11.48 7.24 15.82
CA PHE A 300 -11.74 5.80 15.87
C PHE A 300 -12.51 5.35 17.12
N ALA A 301 -12.48 6.15 18.20
CA ALA A 301 -13.31 5.93 19.39
C ALA A 301 -14.77 6.38 19.19
N ASP A 302 -15.04 7.26 18.21
CA ASP A 302 -16.40 7.69 17.88
C ASP A 302 -17.25 6.52 17.33
N PRO A 303 -18.56 6.43 17.66
CA PRO A 303 -19.44 5.40 17.09
C PRO A 303 -19.56 5.42 15.56
N HIS A 304 -19.30 6.56 14.92
CA HIS A 304 -19.37 6.77 13.48
C HIS A 304 -18.05 7.37 12.93
N PRO A 305 -16.95 6.59 12.93
CA PRO A 305 -15.60 7.08 12.68
C PRO A 305 -15.43 7.70 11.27
N VAL A 306 -16.15 7.17 10.28
CA VAL A 306 -16.12 7.71 8.91
C VAL A 306 -16.71 9.12 8.86
N ASN A 307 -17.88 9.34 9.46
CA ASN A 307 -18.51 10.67 9.47
C ASN A 307 -17.65 11.67 10.25
N LYS A 308 -17.12 11.25 11.40
CA LYS A 308 -16.24 12.07 12.24
C LYS A 308 -14.98 12.49 11.47
N SER A 309 -14.38 11.59 10.70
CA SER A 309 -13.19 11.90 9.90
C SER A 309 -13.42 12.95 8.81
N LEU A 310 -14.66 13.04 8.29
CA LEU A 310 -15.06 13.96 7.24
C LEU A 310 -15.43 15.35 7.77
N GLU A 311 -15.57 15.53 9.08
CA GLU A 311 -15.84 16.83 9.68
C GLU A 311 -14.65 17.78 9.43
N LYS A 312 -14.94 18.96 8.86
CA LYS A 312 -13.93 19.98 8.58
C LYS A 312 -13.31 20.46 9.89
N HIS A 313 -12.01 20.22 10.03
CA HIS A 313 -11.26 20.68 11.19
C HIS A 313 -11.02 22.19 11.11
N LYS A 314 -11.44 22.95 12.13
CA LYS A 314 -10.91 24.29 12.37
C LYS A 314 -9.61 24.12 13.13
N VAL A 315 -8.48 24.26 12.44
CA VAL A 315 -7.17 24.33 13.10
C VAL A 315 -7.16 25.61 13.94
N VAL A 316 -7.47 25.49 15.23
CA VAL A 316 -7.21 26.57 16.18
C VAL A 316 -5.72 26.52 16.44
N LEU A 317 -4.95 27.22 15.60
CA LEU A 317 -3.57 27.56 15.96
C LEU A 317 -3.67 28.37 17.25
N ALA A 318 -3.32 27.74 18.38
CA ALA A 318 -3.02 28.48 19.60
C ALA A 318 -1.83 29.39 19.24
N THR A 319 -2.15 30.63 18.87
CA THR A 319 -1.18 31.66 18.58
C THR A 319 -0.54 31.97 19.92
N VAL A 320 0.54 31.26 20.24
CA VAL A 320 1.49 31.74 21.24
C VAL A 320 1.94 33.09 20.71
N GLN A 321 1.48 34.15 21.39
CA GLN A 321 1.70 35.58 21.14
C GLN A 321 2.59 35.92 19.92
N GLY A 322 1.97 36.37 18.81
CA GLY A 322 2.62 37.38 17.97
C GLY A 322 2.83 37.14 16.48
N ALA A 323 2.32 36.08 15.83
CA ALA A 323 2.39 35.97 14.37
C ALA A 323 1.05 35.57 13.76
N LYS A 324 0.36 36.54 13.15
CA LYS A 324 -0.73 36.27 12.21
C LYS A 324 -0.12 35.80 10.90
N VAL A 325 -0.48 34.59 10.47
CA VAL A 325 -0.34 34.19 9.06
C VAL A 325 -1.75 33.91 8.57
N ASP A 326 -2.28 34.83 7.77
CA ASP A 326 -3.51 34.61 7.03
C ASP A 326 -3.22 33.58 5.93
N ILE A 327 -3.92 32.45 5.96
CA ILE A 327 -3.99 31.53 4.82
C ILE A 327 -5.48 31.38 4.51
N ASP A 328 -5.87 31.97 3.39
CA ASP A 328 -7.23 31.91 2.84
C ASP A 328 -7.57 30.47 2.34
N PRO A 329 -8.86 30.10 2.27
CA PRO A 329 -9.38 28.73 2.38
C PRO A 329 -9.16 27.78 1.20
#